data_AF-A0A257CEJ6-F1
#
_entry.id   AF-A0A257CEJ6-F1
#
_cell.length_a   1.000
_cell.length_b   1.000
_cell.length_c   1.000
_cell.angle_alpha   90.00
_cell.angle_beta   90.00
_cell.angle_gamma   90.00
#
_symmetry.space_group_name_H-M   'P 1'
#
loop_
_entity.id
_entity.type
_entity.pdbx_description
1 polymer ?
#
loop_
_entity_poly.entity_id
_entity_poly.type
_entity_poly.pdbx_seq_one_letter_code
_entity_poly.pdbx_strand_id
1 'polypeptide(L)'
;MLSAFTNLNESTTMNRRLFTAAATAIAFTSTKAAAADVVKADVLLGTWDVDLRPNPAAPAYLKSLIVTVVSGGTFSGTFYDAEISVGRINVDWGTVRIAFVTSDGSGPYNHSAVLRDGRLEGLTNSTGRKFLAYWSATKK
;
A
#
# COMPACT_ATOMS: atom_id res chain seq x y z
N MET A 1 82.36 18.85 43.90
CA MET A 1 82.13 19.33 45.28
C MET A 1 81.47 20.69 45.16
N LEU A 2 80.39 21.06 45.83
CA LEU A 2 79.52 20.47 46.84
C LEU A 2 78.39 21.52 46.96
N SER A 3 77.20 21.11 47.41
CA SER A 3 76.22 22.02 48.05
C SER A 3 75.47 22.98 47.08
N ALA A 4 74.24 23.43 47.32
CA ALA A 4 73.30 23.27 48.42
C ALA A 4 71.96 23.93 48.01
N PHE A 5 70.87 23.37 48.54
CA PHE A 5 69.70 24.00 49.17
C PHE A 5 68.91 25.18 48.56
N THR A 6 67.63 25.14 48.98
CA THR A 6 66.62 26.19 49.19
C THR A 6 65.61 26.54 48.08
N ASN A 7 64.34 26.18 48.39
CA ASN A 7 63.11 27.01 48.42
C ASN A 7 62.60 27.63 47.11
N LEU A 8 61.31 27.84 46.85
CA LEU A 8 60.03 27.75 47.56
C LEU A 8 58.96 27.94 46.46
N ASN A 9 57.74 27.43 46.68
CA ASN A 9 56.48 27.90 46.08
C ASN A 9 56.34 27.75 44.54
N GLU A 10 55.18 27.46 43.95
CA GLU A 10 53.84 27.74 44.41
C GLU A 10 52.84 26.84 43.67
N SER A 11 51.81 26.46 44.42
CA SER A 11 50.52 25.93 44.02
C SER A 11 50.04 26.23 42.59
N THR A 12 49.65 25.18 41.86
CA THR A 12 48.31 25.16 41.24
C THR A 12 47.86 23.73 40.91
N THR A 13 46.96 23.23 41.76
CA THR A 13 45.75 22.50 41.36
C THR A 13 45.23 23.00 40.00
N MET A 14 44.70 22.21 39.06
CA MET A 14 43.77 21.09 39.18
C MET A 14 43.53 20.51 37.77
N ASN A 15 42.83 19.37 37.73
CA ASN A 15 42.08 18.81 36.58
C ASN A 15 42.77 17.79 35.68
N ARG A 16 43.17 16.68 36.29
CA ARG A 16 43.22 15.39 35.59
C ARG A 16 41.78 14.86 35.46
N ARG A 17 41.10 15.21 34.37
CA ARG A 17 39.80 14.59 34.03
C ARG A 17 40.03 13.14 33.63
N LEU A 18 39.56 12.23 34.48
CA LEU A 18 39.43 10.80 34.18
C LEU A 18 38.41 10.65 33.03
N PHE A 19 38.87 10.21 31.87
CA PHE A 19 38.00 9.73 30.82
C PHE A 19 37.60 8.28 31.14
N THR A 20 36.46 8.11 31.80
CA THR A 20 35.81 6.79 31.91
C THR A 20 35.04 6.55 30.62
N ALA A 21 35.57 5.71 29.73
CA ALA A 21 34.86 5.26 28.54
C ALA A 21 33.75 4.28 28.95
N ALA A 22 32.50 4.76 28.98
CA ALA A 22 31.33 3.91 29.12
C ALA A 22 30.96 3.35 27.74
N ALA A 23 31.31 2.10 27.47
CA ALA A 23 30.88 1.37 26.28
C ALA A 23 29.37 1.11 26.39
N THR A 24 28.56 1.92 25.71
CA THR A 24 27.11 1.71 25.61
C THR A 24 26.85 0.65 24.54
N ALA A 25 26.51 -0.56 24.97
CA ALA A 25 26.08 -1.64 24.07
C ALA A 25 24.68 -1.29 23.53
N ILE A 26 24.61 -0.88 22.26
CA ILE A 26 23.35 -0.70 21.54
C ILE A 26 22.81 -2.10 21.22
N ALA A 27 21.83 -2.56 22.00
CA ALA A 27 21.10 -3.78 21.72
C ALA A 27 20.24 -3.56 20.46
N PHE A 28 20.68 -4.09 19.32
CA PHE A 28 19.83 -4.21 18.13
C PHE A 28 18.75 -5.24 18.42
N THR A 29 17.57 -4.79 18.84
CA THR A 29 16.39 -5.64 18.91
C THR A 29 15.96 -5.99 17.48
N SER A 30 16.23 -7.23 17.06
CA SER A 30 15.75 -7.78 15.81
C SER A 30 14.21 -7.86 15.86
N THR A 31 13.52 -6.84 15.34
CA THR A 31 12.08 -6.91 15.10
C THR A 31 11.85 -7.96 14.01
N LYS A 32 11.32 -9.13 14.40
CA LYS A 32 10.80 -10.13 13.48
C LYS A 32 9.67 -9.46 12.69
N ALA A 33 9.87 -9.25 11.38
CA ALA A 33 8.82 -8.78 10.50
C ALA A 33 7.64 -9.77 10.63
N ALA A 34 6.48 -9.25 11.04
CA ALA A 34 5.25 -10.03 10.99
C ALA A 34 5.06 -10.46 9.53
N ALA A 35 4.97 -11.77 9.29
CA ALA A 35 4.56 -12.25 7.98
C ALA A 35 3.16 -11.69 7.75
N ALA A 36 3.05 -10.69 6.86
CA ALA A 36 1.77 -10.15 6.47
C ALA A 36 0.92 -11.32 5.95
N ASP A 37 -0.32 -11.44 6.41
CA ASP A 37 -1.26 -12.38 5.82
C ASP A 37 -1.32 -12.10 4.33
N VAL A 38 -0.90 -13.08 3.53
CA VAL A 38 -0.88 -12.96 2.08
C VAL A 38 -2.33 -12.93 1.62
N VAL A 39 -2.82 -11.73 1.29
CA VAL A 39 -4.16 -11.58 0.69
C VAL A 39 -4.15 -12.29 -0.65
N LYS A 40 -4.91 -13.37 -0.76
CA LYS A 40 -4.99 -14.17 -1.98
C LYS A 40 -5.87 -13.49 -3.01
N ALA A 41 -5.40 -13.46 -4.26
CA ALA A 41 -6.12 -12.89 -5.39
C ALA A 41 -7.48 -13.57 -5.65
N ASP A 42 -7.62 -14.85 -5.27
CA ASP A 42 -8.85 -15.65 -5.43
C ASP A 42 -10.07 -15.04 -4.74
N VAL A 43 -9.86 -14.11 -3.79
CA VAL A 43 -10.94 -13.32 -3.19
C VAL A 43 -11.79 -12.59 -4.25
N LEU A 44 -11.22 -12.28 -5.42
CA LEU A 44 -11.90 -11.64 -6.52
C LEU A 44 -12.94 -12.53 -7.21
N LEU A 45 -12.78 -13.86 -7.19
CA LEU A 45 -13.66 -14.79 -7.91
C LEU A 45 -15.13 -14.64 -7.50
N GLY A 46 -16.02 -14.69 -8.48
CA GLY A 46 -17.47 -14.60 -8.29
C GLY A 46 -18.08 -13.28 -8.79
N THR A 47 -19.30 -13.01 -8.33
CA THR A 47 -20.08 -11.85 -8.73
C THR A 47 -20.03 -10.77 -7.66
N TRP A 48 -19.89 -9.53 -8.12
CA TRP A 48 -19.88 -8.33 -7.29
C TRP A 48 -20.95 -7.36 -7.78
N ASP A 49 -21.72 -6.81 -6.84
CA ASP A 49 -22.67 -5.74 -7.08
C ASP A 49 -21.91 -4.41 -7.04
N VAL A 50 -21.69 -3.83 -8.22
CA VAL A 50 -21.00 -2.56 -8.45
C VAL A 50 -22.01 -1.41 -8.42
N ASP A 51 -21.82 -0.46 -7.52
CA ASP A 51 -22.58 0.78 -7.48
C ASP A 51 -21.85 1.89 -8.25
N LEU A 52 -22.48 2.36 -9.32
CA LEU A 52 -21.99 3.38 -10.25
C LEU A 52 -22.69 4.74 -10.04
N ARG A 53 -23.32 4.99 -8.88
CA ARG A 53 -23.99 6.26 -8.62
C ARG A 53 -23.01 7.44 -8.77
N PRO A 54 -23.45 8.59 -9.35
CA PRO A 54 -22.55 9.72 -9.61
C PRO A 54 -22.11 10.46 -8.35
N ASN A 55 -22.87 10.35 -7.25
CA ASN A 55 -22.56 10.92 -5.95
C ASN A 55 -23.31 10.16 -4.85
N PRO A 56 -22.94 10.32 -3.56
CA PRO A 56 -23.55 9.56 -2.45
C PRO A 56 -25.06 9.77 -2.26
N ALA A 57 -25.61 10.93 -2.64
CA ALA A 57 -27.02 11.26 -2.47
C ALA A 57 -27.91 10.73 -3.61
N ALA A 58 -27.31 10.33 -4.74
CA ALA A 58 -28.04 9.75 -5.86
C ALA A 58 -28.55 8.33 -5.52
N PRO A 59 -29.67 7.88 -6.13
CA PRO A 59 -30.10 6.50 -6.06
C PRO A 59 -28.99 5.52 -6.48
N ALA A 60 -28.99 4.33 -5.88
CA ALA A 60 -28.05 3.28 -6.24
C ALA A 60 -28.14 2.94 -7.73
N TYR A 61 -26.99 2.79 -8.39
CA TYR A 61 -26.94 2.36 -9.79
C TYR A 61 -26.12 1.07 -9.90
N LEU A 62 -26.80 -0.05 -9.66
CA LEU A 62 -26.15 -1.36 -9.52
C LEU A 62 -25.92 -2.04 -10.87
N LYS A 63 -24.70 -2.55 -11.06
CA LYS A 63 -24.24 -3.35 -12.19
C LYS A 63 -23.37 -4.50 -11.70
N SER A 64 -23.08 -5.46 -12.56
CA SER A 64 -22.28 -6.63 -12.19
C SER A 64 -20.82 -6.47 -12.60
N LEU A 65 -19.91 -6.82 -11.69
CA LEU A 65 -18.57 -7.29 -12.01
C LEU A 65 -18.56 -8.80 -11.77
N ILE A 66 -18.33 -9.58 -12.82
CA ILE A 66 -18.25 -11.03 -12.73
C ILE A 66 -16.81 -11.44 -13.02
N VAL A 67 -16.12 -11.98 -12.03
CA VAL A 67 -14.75 -12.51 -12.17
C VAL A 67 -14.83 -14.03 -12.26
N THR A 68 -14.48 -14.58 -13.42
CA THR A 68 -14.61 -16.02 -13.69
C THR A 68 -13.29 -16.76 -13.57
N VAL A 69 -12.17 -16.07 -13.81
CA VAL A 69 -10.81 -16.65 -13.71
C VAL A 69 -9.92 -15.69 -12.95
N VAL A 70 -9.14 -16.23 -12.03
CA VAL A 70 -7.97 -15.58 -11.41
C VAL A 70 -6.79 -16.51 -11.64
N SER A 71 -5.70 -15.99 -12.20
CA SER A 71 -4.50 -16.78 -12.47
C SER A 71 -3.26 -15.90 -12.38
N GLY A 72 -2.43 -16.13 -11.36
CA GLY A 72 -1.25 -15.30 -11.09
C GLY A 72 -1.61 -13.81 -10.96
N GLY A 73 -0.96 -12.96 -11.77
CA GLY A 73 -1.16 -11.51 -11.77
C GLY A 73 -2.27 -11.01 -12.72
N THR A 74 -3.19 -11.87 -13.15
CA THR A 74 -4.27 -11.53 -14.10
C THR A 74 -5.62 -12.14 -13.70
N PHE A 75 -6.69 -11.60 -14.27
CA PHE A 75 -8.06 -12.12 -14.17
C PHE A 75 -8.85 -11.85 -15.45
N SER A 76 -9.94 -12.59 -15.63
CA SER A 76 -10.92 -12.36 -16.70
C SER A 76 -12.35 -12.40 -16.17
N GLY A 77 -13.27 -11.87 -16.98
CA GLY A 77 -14.63 -11.63 -16.54
C GLY A 77 -15.36 -10.58 -17.36
N THR A 78 -16.43 -10.05 -16.79
CA THR A 78 -17.19 -8.92 -17.35
C THR A 78 -17.38 -7.83 -16.31
N PHE A 79 -17.44 -6.57 -16.76
CA PHE A 79 -17.79 -5.42 -15.94
C PHE A 79 -18.85 -4.62 -16.69
N TYR A 80 -20.03 -4.49 -16.08
CA TYR A 80 -21.20 -3.88 -16.71
C TYR A 80 -21.41 -4.38 -18.14
N ASP A 81 -21.63 -5.69 -18.26
CA ASP A 81 -21.94 -6.40 -19.52
C ASP A 81 -20.85 -6.35 -20.61
N ALA A 82 -19.73 -5.66 -20.36
CA ALA A 82 -18.57 -5.59 -21.25
C ALA A 82 -17.47 -6.54 -20.79
N GLU A 83 -16.82 -7.20 -21.75
CA GLU A 83 -15.69 -8.09 -21.49
C GLU A 83 -14.49 -7.32 -20.91
N ILE A 84 -13.85 -7.92 -19.92
CA ILE A 84 -12.62 -7.42 -19.33
C ILE A 84 -11.44 -7.77 -20.24
N SER A 85 -10.70 -6.75 -20.65
CA SER A 85 -9.41 -6.85 -21.32
C SER A 85 -8.28 -6.38 -20.39
N VAL A 86 -7.05 -6.90 -20.62
CA VAL A 86 -5.82 -6.53 -19.90
C VAL A 86 -5.98 -6.47 -18.37
N GLY A 87 -6.67 -7.45 -17.80
CA GLY A 87 -6.80 -7.61 -16.35
C GLY A 87 -5.43 -7.75 -15.67
N ARG A 88 -5.21 -6.97 -14.61
CA ARG A 88 -4.00 -6.99 -13.79
C ARG A 88 -4.36 -7.05 -12.32
N ILE A 89 -3.58 -7.82 -11.58
CA ILE A 89 -3.68 -7.96 -10.13
C ILE A 89 -2.32 -7.61 -9.52
N ASN A 90 -2.33 -6.84 -8.44
CA ASN A 90 -1.17 -6.61 -7.57
C ASN A 90 -1.57 -6.87 -6.11
N VAL A 91 -0.84 -7.76 -5.44
CA VAL A 91 -1.04 -8.11 -4.01
C VAL A 91 0.13 -7.70 -3.12
N ASP A 92 1.21 -7.17 -3.71
CA ASP A 92 2.50 -6.92 -3.05
C ASP A 92 2.42 -5.82 -1.97
N TRP A 93 1.38 -4.98 -2.05
CA TRP A 93 1.14 -3.84 -1.17
C TRP A 93 0.10 -4.15 -0.08
N GLY A 94 0.10 -5.38 0.43
CA GLY A 94 -0.71 -5.83 1.57
C GLY A 94 -2.23 -5.89 1.34
N THR A 95 -2.70 -5.60 0.13
CA THR A 95 -4.09 -5.77 -0.28
C THR A 95 -4.18 -5.92 -1.79
N VAL A 96 -5.25 -6.55 -2.26
CA VAL A 96 -5.56 -6.75 -3.67
C VAL A 96 -5.87 -5.42 -4.34
N ARG A 97 -5.12 -5.13 -5.39
CA ARG A 97 -5.37 -4.03 -6.32
C ARG A 97 -5.59 -4.60 -7.71
N ILE A 98 -6.58 -4.09 -8.42
CA ILE A 98 -6.89 -4.50 -9.78
C ILE A 98 -6.85 -3.31 -10.72
N ALA A 99 -6.48 -3.57 -11.97
CA ALA A 99 -6.68 -2.66 -13.09
C ALA A 99 -7.12 -3.47 -14.30
N PHE A 100 -8.01 -2.91 -15.11
CA PHE A 100 -8.53 -3.57 -16.29
C PHE A 100 -9.17 -2.57 -17.26
N VAL A 101 -9.44 -3.01 -18.49
CA VAL A 101 -10.05 -2.19 -19.53
C VAL A 101 -11.33 -2.84 -20.04
N THR A 102 -12.39 -2.05 -20.23
CA THR A 102 -13.57 -2.42 -21.03
C THR A 102 -13.77 -1.40 -22.16
N SER A 103 -14.69 -1.68 -23.09
CA SER A 103 -15.06 -0.77 -24.18
C SER A 103 -16.50 -1.02 -24.60
N ASP A 104 -17.21 0.04 -25.00
CA ASP A 104 -18.56 -0.01 -25.58
C ASP A 104 -18.58 0.53 -27.02
N GLY A 105 -17.41 0.66 -27.66
CA GLY A 105 -17.24 1.27 -28.97
C GLY A 105 -17.01 2.78 -28.96
N SER A 106 -17.19 3.48 -27.82
CA SER A 106 -16.86 4.90 -27.69
C SER A 106 -15.40 5.19 -27.32
N GLY A 107 -14.62 4.14 -27.04
CA GLY A 107 -13.23 4.21 -26.58
C GLY A 107 -13.02 3.37 -25.32
N PRO A 108 -11.77 3.28 -24.82
CA PRO A 108 -11.47 2.48 -23.65
C PRO A 108 -11.97 3.13 -22.36
N TYR A 109 -12.52 2.30 -21.49
CA TYR A 109 -12.73 2.59 -20.08
C TYR A 109 -11.59 1.95 -19.29
N ASN A 110 -10.79 2.76 -18.63
CA ASN A 110 -9.72 2.28 -17.77
C ASN A 110 -10.24 2.24 -16.33
N HIS A 111 -10.26 1.05 -15.75
CA HIS A 111 -10.73 0.83 -14.40
C HIS A 111 -9.57 0.49 -13.49
N SER A 112 -9.64 0.94 -12.24
CA SER A 112 -8.77 0.45 -11.17
C SER A 112 -9.51 0.42 -9.86
N ALA A 113 -9.18 -0.53 -8.99
CA ALA A 113 -9.75 -0.63 -7.65
C ALA A 113 -8.80 -1.24 -6.64
N VAL A 114 -9.10 -0.97 -5.36
CA VAL A 114 -8.43 -1.54 -4.20
C VAL A 114 -9.46 -2.27 -3.36
N LEU A 115 -9.14 -3.47 -2.88
CA LEU A 115 -9.95 -4.18 -1.90
C LEU A 115 -9.71 -3.56 -0.51
N ARG A 116 -10.76 -3.07 0.12
CA ARG A 116 -10.75 -2.51 1.49
C ARG A 116 -11.99 -3.02 2.22
N ASP A 117 -11.80 -3.60 3.40
CA ASP A 117 -12.90 -4.03 4.28
C ASP A 117 -13.95 -4.92 3.56
N GLY A 118 -13.48 -5.82 2.68
CA GLY A 118 -14.33 -6.72 1.90
C GLY A 118 -15.05 -6.07 0.70
N ARG A 119 -14.80 -4.80 0.41
CA ARG A 119 -15.36 -4.03 -0.71
C ARG A 119 -14.27 -3.61 -1.69
N LEU A 120 -14.56 -3.66 -2.99
CA LEU A 120 -13.72 -3.00 -3.98
C LEU A 120 -14.11 -1.53 -4.05
N GLU A 121 -13.13 -0.63 -3.99
CA GLU A 121 -13.31 0.80 -4.22
C GLU A 121 -12.46 1.22 -5.41
N GLY A 122 -13.09 1.84 -6.40
CA GLY A 122 -12.45 2.07 -7.68
C GLY A 122 -12.85 3.33 -8.40
N LEU A 123 -12.13 3.55 -9.50
CA LEU A 123 -12.34 4.63 -10.44
C LEU A 123 -12.46 4.07 -11.85
N THR A 124 -13.26 4.73 -12.67
CA THR A 124 -13.33 4.53 -14.12
C THR A 124 -12.95 5.83 -14.80
N ASN A 125 -11.91 5.81 -15.63
CA ASN A 125 -11.56 6.91 -16.52
C ASN A 125 -11.91 6.54 -17.97
N SER A 126 -12.89 7.23 -18.55
CA SER A 126 -13.24 7.13 -19.97
C SER A 126 -12.64 8.30 -20.73
N THR A 127 -11.66 8.03 -21.58
CA THR A 127 -11.07 9.07 -22.44
C THR A 127 -11.98 9.40 -23.62
N GLY A 128 -12.72 8.41 -24.14
CA GLY A 128 -13.70 8.60 -25.22
C GLY A 128 -14.92 9.40 -24.80
N ARG A 129 -15.47 9.10 -23.61
CA ARG A 129 -16.66 9.80 -23.06
C ARG A 129 -16.33 10.95 -22.13
N LYS A 130 -15.04 11.22 -21.90
CA LYS A 130 -14.53 12.38 -21.15
C LYS A 130 -15.05 12.46 -19.71
N PHE A 131 -15.01 11.36 -18.98
CA PHE A 131 -15.41 11.36 -17.56
C PHE A 131 -14.46 10.55 -16.67
N LEU A 132 -14.46 10.92 -15.39
CA LEU A 132 -13.91 10.15 -14.28
C LEU A 132 -15.07 9.85 -13.32
N ALA A 133 -15.28 8.57 -13.00
CA ALA A 133 -16.33 8.13 -12.09
C ALA A 133 -15.75 7.30 -10.95
N TYR A 134 -16.26 7.53 -9.73
CA TYR A 134 -16.07 6.62 -8.61
C TYR A 134 -17.05 5.46 -8.70
N TRP A 135 -16.64 4.30 -8.19
CA TRP A 135 -17.53 3.17 -7.98
C TRP A 135 -17.07 2.34 -6.77
N SER A 136 -18.00 1.61 -6.19
CA SER A 136 -17.68 0.60 -5.17
C SER A 136 -18.42 -0.69 -5.46
N ALA A 137 -17.84 -1.83 -5.11
CA ALA A 137 -18.46 -3.12 -5.33
C ALA A 137 -18.38 -4.02 -4.10
N THR A 138 -19.51 -4.59 -3.71
CA THR A 138 -19.60 -5.61 -2.65
C THR A 138 -19.83 -6.97 -3.26
N LYS A 139 -19.28 -8.02 -2.64
CA LYS A 139 -19.50 -9.38 -3.10
C LYS A 139 -20.99 -9.75 -2.92
N LYS A 140 -21.55 -10.41 -3.92
CA LYS A 140 -22.94 -10.91 -3.92
C LYS A 140 -23.06 -12.22 -3.14
#